data_AF-H8KQ10-F1
#
_entry.id   AF-H8KQ10-F1
#
_cell.length_a   1.000
_cell.length_b   1.000
_cell.length_c   1.000
_cell.angle_alpha   90.00
_cell.angle_beta   90.00
_cell.angle_gamma   90.00
#
_symmetry.space_group_name_H-M   'P 1'
#
loop_
_entity.id
_entity.type
_entity.pdbx_description
1 polymer ?
#
loop_
_entity_poly.entity_id
_entity_poly.type
_entity_poly.pdbx_seq_one_letter_code
_entity_poly.pdbx_strand_id
1 'polypeptide(L)'
;MDIKRVERISKALSDPSRIKILQSVSKKKTCLYCTEIGDIIDLAQPSISHHLKQLVDADLIISEKEGRSVKYRLNNEVIDDYTKFLTDLKV
;
A
#
# COMPACT_ATOMS: atom_id res chain seq x y z
N MET A 1 -4.10 15.07 9.41
CA MET A 1 -4.80 13.78 9.31
C MET A 1 -5.63 13.52 10.57
N ASP A 2 -6.83 12.96 10.46
CA ASP A 2 -7.68 12.63 11.62
C ASP A 2 -7.44 11.21 12.16
N ILE A 3 -7.90 10.95 13.38
CA ILE A 3 -7.66 9.67 14.09
C ILE A 3 -8.27 8.46 13.38
N LYS A 4 -9.42 8.59 12.71
CA LYS A 4 -10.02 7.44 11.99
C LYS A 4 -9.16 7.04 10.79
N ARG A 5 -8.55 8.01 10.12
CA ARG A 5 -7.61 7.74 9.02
C ARG A 5 -6.33 7.09 9.52
N VAL A 6 -5.77 7.56 10.65
CA VAL A 6 -4.62 6.93 11.33
C VAL A 6 -4.94 5.48 11.72
N GLU A 7 -6.11 5.22 12.30
CA GLU A 7 -6.58 3.88 12.68
C GLU A 7 -6.65 2.96 11.45
N ARG A 8 -7.25 3.42 10.35
CA ARG A 8 -7.39 2.63 9.11
C ARG A 8 -6.02 2.29 8.51
N ILE A 9 -5.12 3.27 8.42
CA ILE A 9 -3.76 3.07 7.94
C ILE A 9 -3.04 2.06 8.85
N SER A 10 -3.11 2.23 10.17
CA SER A 10 -2.42 1.35 11.11
C SER A 10 -2.95 -0.09 11.06
N LYS A 11 -4.28 -0.28 10.90
CA LYS A 11 -4.88 -1.60 10.67
C LYS A 11 -4.41 -2.22 9.34
N ALA A 12 -4.26 -1.42 8.28
CA ALA A 12 -3.69 -1.93 7.03
C ALA A 12 -2.21 -2.29 7.21
N LEU A 13 -1.43 -1.51 7.95
CA LEU A 13 -0.01 -1.80 8.18
C LEU A 13 0.24 -2.95 9.17
N SER A 14 -0.75 -3.39 9.95
CA SER A 14 -0.58 -4.47 10.94
C SER A 14 -0.42 -5.88 10.35
N ASP A 15 -0.36 -6.03 9.02
CA ASP A 15 -0.20 -7.31 8.33
C ASP A 15 1.18 -7.35 7.61
N PRO A 16 2.03 -8.34 7.90
CA PRO A 16 3.36 -8.45 7.31
C PRO A 16 3.37 -8.56 5.77
N SER A 17 2.38 -9.22 5.17
CA SER A 17 2.28 -9.37 3.72
C SER A 17 2.02 -8.00 3.07
N ARG A 18 1.15 -7.18 3.68
CA ARG A 18 0.88 -5.81 3.21
C ARG A 18 2.12 -4.90 3.33
N ILE A 19 2.91 -5.05 4.39
CA ILE A 19 4.21 -4.35 4.50
C ILE A 19 5.16 -4.78 3.37
N LYS A 20 5.27 -6.08 3.07
CA LYS A 20 6.11 -6.57 1.96
C LYS A 20 5.65 -6.04 0.60
N ILE A 21 4.33 -5.97 0.37
CA ILE A 21 3.77 -5.34 -0.84
C ILE A 21 4.23 -3.89 -0.94
N LEU A 22 4.05 -3.09 0.13
CA LEU A 22 4.45 -1.68 0.14
C LEU A 22 5.95 -1.50 -0.10
N GLN A 23 6.81 -2.33 0.51
CA GLN A 23 8.25 -2.32 0.25
C GLN A 23 8.59 -2.63 -1.20
N SER A 24 7.87 -3.58 -1.81
CA SER A 24 8.08 -3.98 -3.20
C SER A 24 7.67 -2.85 -4.15
N VAL A 25 6.51 -2.23 -3.91
CA VAL A 25 6.03 -1.05 -4.66
C VAL A 25 6.96 0.15 -4.45
N SER A 26 7.51 0.34 -3.25
CA SER A 26 8.46 1.43 -2.94
C SER A 26 9.77 1.33 -3.71
N LYS A 27 10.31 0.11 -3.87
CA LYS A 27 11.60 -0.12 -4.55
C LYS A 27 11.55 0.17 -6.04
N LYS A 28 10.38 0.06 -6.67
CA LYS A 28 10.20 0.50 -8.06
C LYS A 28 9.74 1.95 -8.05
N LYS A 29 10.54 2.85 -8.63
CA LYS A 29 10.13 4.26 -8.87
C LYS A 29 8.94 4.39 -9.85
N THR A 30 8.43 3.26 -10.35
CA THR A 30 7.38 3.13 -11.36
C THR A 30 6.26 2.24 -10.81
N CYS A 31 5.05 2.38 -11.38
CA CYS A 31 3.92 1.54 -11.01
C CYS A 31 4.20 0.04 -11.22
N LEU A 32 3.65 -0.82 -10.36
CA LEU A 32 3.73 -2.28 -10.45
C LEU A 32 2.40 -2.90 -10.85
N TYR A 33 2.42 -3.89 -11.74
CA TYR A 33 1.26 -4.73 -12.02
C TYR A 33 1.02 -5.76 -10.93
N CYS A 34 -0.23 -6.19 -10.76
CA CYS A 34 -0.60 -7.25 -9.80
C CYS A 34 0.24 -8.54 -9.96
N THR A 35 0.56 -8.90 -11.21
CA THR A 35 1.39 -10.07 -11.53
C THR A 35 2.81 -9.93 -11.00
N GLU A 36 3.44 -8.76 -11.20
CA GLU A 36 4.79 -8.48 -10.68
C GLU A 36 4.84 -8.50 -9.14
N ILE A 37 3.76 -8.02 -8.50
CA ILE A 37 3.65 -8.06 -7.03
C ILE A 37 3.53 -9.51 -6.55
N GLY A 38 2.83 -10.37 -7.28
CA GLY A 38 2.70 -11.78 -6.91
C GLY A 38 4.01 -12.55 -6.98
N ASP A 39 4.80 -12.31 -8.03
CA ASP A 39 6.08 -12.98 -8.22
C ASP A 39 7.12 -12.61 -7.13
N ILE A 40 7.00 -11.41 -6.53
CA ILE A 40 7.96 -10.92 -5.51
C ILE A 40 7.70 -11.52 -4.12
N ILE A 41 6.45 -11.84 -3.81
CA ILE A 41 6.01 -12.10 -2.42
C ILE A 41 5.73 -13.58 -2.19
N ASP A 42 5.83 -14.41 -3.23
CA ASP A 42 5.61 -15.86 -3.19
C ASP A 42 4.26 -16.22 -2.55
N LEU A 43 3.23 -15.46 -2.91
CA LEU A 43 1.85 -15.64 -2.45
C LEU A 43 0.95 -16.03 -3.63
N ALA A 44 -0.06 -16.85 -3.37
CA ALA A 44 -1.08 -17.15 -4.36
C ALA A 44 -1.87 -15.88 -4.74
N GLN A 45 -2.16 -15.71 -6.05
CA GLN A 45 -2.91 -14.59 -6.64
C GLN A 45 -4.21 -14.17 -5.91
N PRO A 46 -5.10 -15.07 -5.44
CA PRO A 46 -6.31 -14.66 -4.71
C PRO A 46 -6.02 -13.94 -3.39
N SER A 47 -4.88 -14.23 -2.74
CA SER A 47 -4.47 -13.56 -1.50
C SER A 47 -3.96 -12.14 -1.76
N ILE A 48 -3.31 -11.92 -2.91
CA ILE A 48 -2.70 -10.62 -3.26
C ILE A 48 -3.76 -9.57 -3.57
N SER A 49 -4.83 -9.94 -4.28
CA SER A 49 -5.91 -8.99 -4.62
C SER A 49 -6.63 -8.46 -3.38
N HIS A 50 -6.81 -9.30 -2.36
CA HIS A 50 -7.38 -8.88 -1.08
C HIS A 50 -6.47 -7.87 -0.36
N HIS A 51 -5.17 -8.17 -0.28
CA HIS A 51 -4.20 -7.27 0.33
C HIS A 51 -4.09 -5.93 -0.41
N LEU A 52 -4.07 -5.94 -1.74
CA LEU A 52 -4.04 -4.74 -2.57
C LEU A 52 -5.29 -3.89 -2.36
N LYS A 53 -6.47 -4.52 -2.29
CA LYS A 53 -7.72 -3.80 -1.99
C LYS A 53 -7.65 -3.11 -0.63
N GLN A 54 -7.18 -3.79 0.41
CA GLN A 54 -7.05 -3.19 1.75
C GLN A 54 -6.05 -2.03 1.78
N LEU A 55 -4.96 -2.12 1.01
CA LEU A 55 -4.00 -1.03 0.88
C LEU A 55 -4.58 0.17 0.10
N VAL A 56 -5.41 -0.08 -0.93
CA VAL A 56 -6.15 0.97 -1.65
C VAL A 56 -7.20 1.62 -0.74
N ASP A 57 -7.99 0.82 -0.01
CA ASP A 57 -9.02 1.32 0.91
C ASP A 57 -8.42 2.17 2.06
N ALA A 58 -7.14 1.93 2.39
CA ALA A 58 -6.37 2.71 3.35
C ALA A 58 -5.63 3.93 2.73
N ASP A 59 -5.83 4.19 1.43
CA ASP A 59 -5.14 5.20 0.62
C ASP A 59 -3.61 5.06 0.55
N LEU A 60 -3.03 3.92 0.97
CA LEU A 60 -1.57 3.73 0.99
C LEU A 60 -1.00 3.49 -0.40
N ILE A 61 -1.81 2.93 -1.30
CA ILE A 61 -1.48 2.75 -2.72
C ILE A 61 -2.62 3.28 -3.58
N ILE A 62 -2.27 3.73 -4.78
CA ILE A 62 -3.22 4.17 -5.80
C ILE A 62 -3.24 3.11 -6.90
N SER A 63 -4.44 2.68 -7.26
CA SER A 63 -4.68 1.78 -8.40
C SER A 63 -5.03 2.58 -9.65
N GLU A 64 -4.33 2.35 -10.75
CA GLU A 64 -4.60 2.93 -12.06
C GLU A 64 -4.88 1.81 -13.06
N LYS A 65 -5.95 1.95 -13.85
CA LYS A 65 -6.29 0.96 -14.87
C LYS A 65 -5.54 1.28 -16.15
N GLU A 66 -4.81 0.30 -16.68
CA GLU A 66 -4.08 0.39 -17.94
C GLU A 66 -4.54 -0.74 -18.87
N GLY A 67 -5.50 -0.42 -19.75
CA GLY A 67 -6.15 -1.40 -20.61
C GLY A 67 -6.92 -2.46 -19.81
N ARG A 68 -6.47 -3.72 -19.90
CA ARG A 68 -7.04 -4.87 -19.17
C ARG A 68 -6.38 -5.11 -17.80
N SER A 69 -5.28 -4.41 -17.53
CA SER A 69 -4.47 -4.61 -16.32
C SER A 69 -4.64 -3.45 -15.34
N VAL A 70 -4.30 -3.68 -14.08
CA VAL A 70 -4.26 -2.66 -13.03
C VAL A 70 -2.83 -2.53 -12.53
N LYS A 71 -2.34 -1.29 -12.47
CA LYS A 71 -1.04 -0.93 -11.92
C LYS A 71 -1.23 -0.21 -10.59
N TYR A 72 -0.28 -0.41 -9.68
CA TYR A 72 -0.30 0.13 -8.34
C TYR A 72 0.96 0.96 -8.08
N ARG A 73 0.79 2.09 -7.42
CA ARG A 73 1.90 2.93 -6.94
C ARG A 73 1.66 3.38 -5.52
N LEU A 74 2.72 3.75 -4.81
CA LEU A 74 2.58 4.37 -3.50
C LEU A 74 1.83 5.70 -3.60
N ASN A 75 1.03 5.98 -2.58
CA ASN A 75 0.48 7.30 -2.35
C ASN A 75 1.40 8.08 -1.41
N ASN A 76 2.43 8.71 -1.98
CA ASN A 76 3.44 9.42 -1.19
C ASN A 76 2.82 10.52 -0.31
N GLU A 77 1.81 11.24 -0.79
CA GLU A 77 1.12 12.28 -0.01
C GLU A 77 0.55 11.73 1.31
N VAL A 78 -0.12 10.58 1.25
CA VAL A 78 -0.71 9.95 2.45
C VAL A 78 0.36 9.35 3.37
N ILE A 79 1.43 8.82 2.80
CA ILE A 79 2.57 8.30 3.57
C ILE A 79 3.28 9.45 4.32
N ASP A 80 3.47 10.59 3.66
CA ASP A 80 4.09 11.77 4.26
C ASP A 80 3.21 12.34 5.38
N ASP A 81 1.90 12.44 5.16
CA ASP A 81 0.92 12.84 6.18
C ASP A 81 0.93 11.90 7.41
N TYR A 82 1.01 10.58 7.18
CA TYR A 82 1.08 9.58 8.24
C TYR A 82 2.38 9.65 9.01
N THR A 83 3.51 9.79 8.31
CA THR A 83 4.83 9.90 8.93
C THR A 83 4.95 11.18 9.74
N LYS A 84 4.43 12.29 9.23
CA LYS A 84 4.36 13.57 9.95
C LYS A 84 3.52 13.44 11.21
N PHE A 85 2.31 12.88 11.11
CA PHE A 85 1.46 12.63 12.28
C PHE A 85 2.18 11.83 13.36
N LEU A 86 2.87 10.73 12.99
CA LEU A 86 3.62 9.91 13.95
C LEU A 86 4.85 10.62 14.53
N THR A 87 5.48 11.50 13.74
CA THR A 87 6.62 12.30 14.21
C THR A 87 6.19 13.35 15.21
N ASP A 88 5.04 13.99 14.98
CA ASP A 88 4.45 14.98 15.90
C ASP A 88 4.05 14.38 17.27
N LEU A 89 3.93 13.05 17.39
CA LEU A 89 3.73 12.36 18.67
C LEU A 89 4.99 12.28 19.54
N LYS A 90 6.16 12.37 18.91
CA LYS A 90 7.45 12.38 19.61
C LYS A 90 7.76 13.83 19.95
N VAL A 91 7.57 14.18 21.22
CA VAL A 91 8.00 15.46 21.80
C VAL A 91 9.52 15.58 21.73
#